data_AF-A0A1S8TCS6-F1
#
_entry.id   AF-A0A1S8TCS6-F1
#
_cell.length_a   1.000
_cell.length_b   1.000
_cell.length_c   1.000
_cell.angle_alpha   90.00
_cell.angle_beta   90.00
_cell.angle_gamma   90.00
#
_symmetry.space_group_name_H-M   'P 1'
#
loop_
_entity.id
_entity.type
_entity.pdbx_description
1 polymer ?
#
loop_
_entity_poly.entity_id
_entity_poly.type
_entity_poly.pdbx_seq_one_letter_code
_entity_poly.pdbx_strand_id
1 'polypeptide(L)'
;MRKNINKLIAFAIGISVISGNAITAFGEEDVQNNTTTINETTADTTNTGVIYVQNQVKKDQVTQKPVLTLQESIDAAINNSDKLALKSKEIKLYEDKLDIQDELDDIQDNDDNDFPYDKLELTVDQTKEQKDYMEDQIAQDITNKYNDLITRNNEIDQIKKQLEIKTIENGYVKLKKDLGLATEIEIKNADVEFQKLKNSEKAKEDQLKNAQDYFKILTEKDLNNYSLQEEQEFEAFKINKSQDEYFDNVIDKYYKYDKKIFELTKDNLDDNKVHRPSSSDKPDKDDFKSSDENGNQVFDSEGYAKAEREYENSFTDYGTYLQNKYNLSSSKVSLEENKKNLKKGLKESYAKLIDMENSINVAKSNIEVKNNELSIAKLKYDQGLITKIAYDKQVIDNDTLETDLRTSINDYNTLKNQIQKPWLLS
;
A
#
# COMPACT_ATOMS: atom_id res chain seq x y z
N MET A 1 -14.10 -78.58 24.15
CA MET A 1 -15.45 -77.99 24.13
C MET A 1 -15.52 -76.80 25.09
N ARG A 2 -15.63 -75.59 24.55
CA ARG A 2 -16.46 -74.45 25.02
C ARG A 2 -16.23 -73.31 24.02
N LYS A 3 -17.34 -72.81 23.48
CA LYS A 3 -17.43 -71.96 22.29
C LYS A 3 -17.21 -70.49 22.65
N ASN A 4 -16.33 -69.81 21.92
CA ASN A 4 -16.24 -68.36 21.87
C ASN A 4 -17.40 -67.83 20.99
N ILE A 5 -18.21 -66.92 21.54
CA ILE A 5 -19.19 -66.15 20.76
C ILE A 5 -18.68 -64.71 20.73
N ASN A 6 -18.20 -64.31 19.56
CA ASN A 6 -17.99 -62.92 19.19
C ASN A 6 -19.35 -62.22 19.12
N LYS A 7 -19.56 -61.18 19.93
CA LYS A 7 -20.64 -60.21 19.71
C LYS A 7 -20.08 -59.05 18.89
N LEU A 8 -20.39 -59.12 17.61
CA LEU A 8 -20.36 -58.02 16.66
C LEU A 8 -21.34 -56.93 17.14
N ILE A 9 -20.84 -55.73 17.42
CA ILE A 9 -21.67 -54.52 17.49
C ILE A 9 -21.29 -53.69 16.27
N ALA A 10 -22.13 -53.76 15.26
CA ALA A 10 -22.10 -52.89 14.10
C ALA A 10 -22.64 -51.52 14.52
N PHE A 11 -21.83 -50.46 14.39
CA PHE A 11 -22.35 -49.11 14.24
C PHE A 11 -22.37 -48.79 12.74
N ALA A 12 -23.55 -48.93 12.15
CA ALA A 12 -23.90 -48.29 10.90
C ALA A 12 -24.10 -46.80 11.19
N ILE A 13 -23.15 -45.96 10.79
CA ILE A 13 -23.39 -44.54 10.56
C ILE A 13 -23.38 -44.37 9.06
N GLY A 14 -24.58 -44.38 8.47
CA GLY A 14 -24.79 -43.86 7.14
C GLY A 14 -24.60 -42.35 7.19
N ILE A 15 -23.62 -41.85 6.44
CA ILE A 15 -23.62 -40.46 5.99
C ILE A 15 -23.83 -40.53 4.47
N SER A 16 -24.92 -39.88 4.07
CA SER A 16 -25.39 -39.66 2.72
C SER A 16 -24.27 -39.20 1.77
N VAL A 17 -24.13 -39.94 0.66
CA VAL A 17 -23.42 -39.51 -0.54
C VAL A 17 -24.46 -38.96 -1.51
N ILE A 18 -24.48 -37.65 -1.69
CA ILE A 18 -25.04 -36.90 -2.82
C ILE A 18 -24.13 -35.66 -2.89
N SER A 19 -23.32 -35.36 -3.92
CA SER A 19 -23.13 -35.83 -5.31
C SER A 19 -21.66 -35.55 -5.68
N GLY A 20 -20.83 -36.50 -6.14
CA GLY A 20 -20.67 -36.94 -7.54
C GLY A 20 -19.51 -36.15 -8.21
N ASN A 21 -18.38 -36.71 -8.66
CA ASN A 21 -18.26 -37.88 -9.53
C ASN A 21 -16.96 -38.72 -9.37
N ALA A 22 -17.16 -40.03 -9.48
CA ALA A 22 -16.35 -41.06 -10.13
C ALA A 22 -14.82 -41.12 -9.90
N ILE A 23 -14.43 -42.05 -9.03
CA ILE A 23 -13.15 -42.77 -9.12
C ILE A 23 -13.18 -43.61 -10.40
N THR A 24 -12.22 -43.44 -11.30
CA THR A 24 -11.88 -44.48 -12.28
C THR A 24 -10.66 -45.24 -11.79
N ALA A 25 -10.82 -46.54 -11.70
CA ALA A 25 -9.74 -47.49 -11.47
C ALA A 25 -8.76 -47.43 -12.65
N PHE A 26 -7.46 -47.34 -12.37
CA PHE A 26 -6.43 -47.56 -13.39
C PHE A 26 -6.37 -49.07 -13.69
N GLY A 27 -6.85 -49.43 -14.88
CA GLY A 27 -6.40 -50.63 -15.59
C GLY A 27 -5.12 -50.29 -16.35
N GLU A 28 -4.22 -51.27 -16.42
CA GLU A 28 -2.96 -51.26 -17.17
C GLU A 28 -3.17 -51.17 -18.70
N GLU A 29 -2.13 -50.63 -19.37
CA GLU A 29 -1.81 -50.64 -20.81
C GLU A 29 -2.77 -49.87 -21.75
N ASP A 30 -2.35 -49.10 -22.76
CA ASP A 30 -1.08 -48.98 -23.48
C ASP A 30 -0.97 -47.57 -24.12
N VAL A 31 0.26 -47.21 -24.50
CA VAL A 31 0.80 -46.01 -25.14
C VAL A 31 -0.07 -45.30 -26.20
N GLN A 32 -0.17 -43.96 -26.14
CA GLN A 32 0.29 -43.08 -27.25
C GLN A 32 0.46 -41.59 -26.87
N ASN A 33 1.66 -41.12 -27.20
CA ASN A 33 2.22 -39.80 -27.03
C ASN A 33 1.32 -38.65 -27.55
N ASN A 34 1.26 -37.56 -26.80
CA ASN A 34 1.38 -36.24 -27.40
C ASN A 34 2.19 -35.30 -26.49
N THR A 35 3.42 -35.12 -26.92
CA THR A 35 4.50 -34.31 -26.38
C THR A 35 4.07 -32.85 -26.27
N THR A 36 4.11 -32.28 -25.06
CA THR A 36 4.44 -30.86 -24.90
C THR A 36 5.68 -30.79 -24.05
N THR A 37 6.75 -30.37 -24.69
CA THR A 37 8.14 -30.43 -24.24
C THR A 37 8.33 -29.67 -22.92
N ILE A 38 8.75 -30.41 -21.89
CA ILE A 38 9.43 -29.86 -20.72
C ILE A 38 10.83 -29.46 -21.21
N ASN A 39 11.12 -28.16 -21.24
CA ASN A 39 12.52 -27.74 -21.31
C ASN A 39 13.07 -27.79 -19.88
N GLU A 40 13.85 -28.82 -19.63
CA GLU A 40 14.88 -28.82 -18.60
C GLU A 40 15.82 -27.65 -18.88
N THR A 41 15.89 -26.68 -17.96
CA THR A 41 17.02 -25.75 -17.91
C THR A 41 17.85 -26.09 -16.68
N THR A 42 18.94 -26.77 -16.98
CA THR A 42 20.16 -26.83 -16.18
C THR A 42 20.52 -25.46 -15.61
N ALA A 43 20.96 -25.46 -14.35
CA ALA A 43 21.48 -24.30 -13.64
C ALA A 43 22.42 -23.44 -14.51
N ASP A 44 22.03 -22.18 -14.70
CA ASP A 44 22.98 -21.12 -15.00
C ASP A 44 22.58 -19.85 -14.24
N THR A 45 23.55 -19.35 -13.47
CA THR A 45 23.47 -18.20 -12.59
C THR A 45 23.60 -16.91 -13.39
N THR A 46 22.49 -16.32 -13.84
CA THR A 46 22.39 -14.86 -14.07
C THR A 46 20.94 -14.38 -13.95
N ASN A 47 20.74 -13.40 -13.08
CA ASN A 47 19.50 -12.70 -12.76
C ASN A 47 18.85 -12.03 -13.99
N THR A 48 17.58 -12.37 -14.25
CA THR A 48 16.42 -11.50 -14.53
C THR A 48 15.34 -12.39 -15.15
N GLY A 49 14.51 -13.00 -14.31
CA GLY A 49 13.36 -13.78 -14.76
C GLY A 49 12.23 -13.52 -13.78
N VAL A 50 11.09 -13.06 -14.29
CA VAL A 50 9.85 -12.92 -13.51
C VAL A 50 9.49 -14.31 -12.96
N ILE A 51 9.42 -14.45 -11.63
CA ILE A 51 9.09 -15.72 -10.98
C ILE A 51 7.66 -15.62 -10.44
N TYR A 52 6.76 -16.42 -11.01
CA TYR A 52 5.39 -16.56 -10.54
C TYR A 52 5.33 -17.51 -9.34
N VAL A 53 4.63 -17.11 -8.28
CA VAL A 53 4.20 -18.03 -7.21
C VAL A 53 2.83 -18.58 -7.61
N GLN A 54 2.77 -19.86 -7.99
CA GLN A 54 1.52 -20.55 -8.27
C GLN A 54 1.03 -21.28 -7.01
N ASN A 55 -0.11 -20.85 -6.46
CA ASN A 55 -0.96 -21.75 -5.69
C ASN A 55 -1.63 -22.70 -6.69
N GLN A 56 -1.33 -24.00 -6.62
CA GLN A 56 -1.96 -24.98 -7.51
C GLN A 56 -3.44 -25.19 -7.13
N VAL A 57 -4.31 -24.37 -7.73
CA VAL A 57 -5.76 -24.60 -7.70
C VAL A 57 -6.14 -25.51 -8.88
N LYS A 58 -6.57 -26.73 -8.57
CA LYS A 58 -7.16 -27.66 -9.54
C LYS A 58 -8.42 -27.04 -10.16
N LYS A 59 -8.44 -26.88 -11.48
CA LYS A 59 -9.62 -26.48 -12.26
C LYS A 59 -10.55 -27.69 -12.46
N ASP A 60 -11.67 -27.71 -11.75
CA ASP A 60 -12.86 -28.46 -12.14
C ASP A 60 -13.99 -27.49 -12.48
N GLN A 61 -14.63 -27.68 -13.64
CA GLN A 61 -15.65 -26.80 -14.20
C GLN A 61 -17.00 -26.98 -13.49
N VAL A 62 -17.30 -26.08 -12.55
CA VAL A 62 -18.65 -25.76 -12.06
C VAL A 62 -18.75 -24.25 -12.09
N THR A 63 -19.68 -23.68 -12.87
CA THR A 63 -19.93 -22.23 -13.10
C THR A 63 -19.03 -21.32 -12.26
N GLN A 64 -17.79 -21.13 -12.72
CA GLN A 64 -16.76 -20.45 -11.95
C GLN A 64 -17.14 -18.98 -11.84
N LYS A 65 -17.13 -18.44 -10.62
CA LYS A 65 -17.21 -17.00 -10.41
C LYS A 65 -16.17 -16.32 -11.30
N PRO A 66 -16.48 -15.19 -11.95
CA PRO A 66 -15.46 -14.44 -12.67
C PRO A 66 -14.26 -14.12 -11.76
N VAL A 67 -13.06 -14.20 -12.34
CA VAL A 67 -11.83 -13.84 -11.63
C VAL A 67 -11.70 -12.32 -11.63
N LEU A 68 -11.63 -11.72 -10.44
CA LEU A 68 -11.33 -10.30 -10.26
C LEU A 68 -9.81 -10.14 -10.10
N THR A 69 -9.21 -9.32 -10.95
CA THR A 69 -7.78 -9.02 -10.90
C THR A 69 -7.48 -7.85 -9.95
N LEU A 70 -6.21 -7.71 -9.56
CA LEU A 70 -5.75 -6.57 -8.77
C LEU A 70 -5.96 -5.25 -9.54
N GLN A 71 -5.61 -5.20 -10.83
CA GLN A 71 -5.73 -3.98 -11.62
C GLN A 71 -7.20 -3.53 -11.75
N GLU A 72 -8.12 -4.45 -12.02
CA GLU A 72 -9.56 -4.13 -12.07
C GLU A 72 -10.09 -3.59 -10.74
N SER A 73 -9.51 -4.06 -9.62
CA SER A 73 -9.86 -3.57 -8.29
C SER A 73 -9.34 -2.16 -8.04
N ILE A 74 -8.11 -1.87 -8.47
CA ILE A 74 -7.50 -0.54 -8.41
C ILE A 74 -8.29 0.44 -9.27
N ASP A 75 -8.57 0.10 -10.52
CA ASP A 75 -9.31 0.94 -11.46
C ASP A 75 -10.72 1.24 -10.92
N ALA A 76 -11.38 0.23 -10.34
CA ALA A 76 -12.69 0.42 -9.74
C ALA A 76 -12.63 1.37 -8.52
N ALA A 77 -11.61 1.26 -7.67
CA ALA A 77 -11.43 2.16 -6.53
C ALA A 77 -11.12 3.61 -6.93
N ILE A 78 -10.27 3.79 -7.95
CA ILE A 78 -9.94 5.12 -8.50
C ILE A 78 -11.21 5.78 -9.06
N ASN A 79 -12.00 5.04 -9.84
CA ASN A 79 -13.25 5.53 -10.42
C ASN A 79 -14.33 5.85 -9.37
N ASN A 80 -14.33 5.16 -8.24
CA ASN A 80 -15.28 5.35 -7.14
C ASN A 80 -14.80 6.36 -6.08
N SER A 81 -13.65 7.02 -6.27
CA SER A 81 -13.05 7.86 -5.23
C SER A 81 -13.61 9.28 -5.19
N ASP A 82 -14.45 9.55 -4.19
CA ASP A 82 -14.92 10.91 -3.88
C ASP A 82 -13.78 11.90 -3.60
N LYS A 83 -12.66 11.42 -3.04
CA LYS A 83 -11.47 12.25 -2.78
C LYS A 83 -10.82 12.71 -4.07
N LEU A 84 -10.70 11.84 -5.08
CA LEU A 84 -10.18 12.22 -6.40
C LEU A 84 -11.14 13.14 -7.15
N ALA A 85 -12.45 12.91 -7.02
CA ALA A 85 -13.46 13.80 -7.57
C ALA A 85 -13.38 15.20 -6.96
N LEU A 86 -13.19 15.30 -5.64
CA LEU A 86 -12.98 16.58 -4.94
C LEU A 86 -11.67 17.26 -5.39
N LYS A 87 -10.57 16.49 -5.50
CA LYS A 87 -9.28 17.01 -5.97
C LYS A 87 -9.37 17.58 -7.39
N SER A 88 -10.14 16.93 -8.26
CA SER A 88 -10.40 17.43 -9.62
C SER A 88 -11.19 18.75 -9.64
N LYS A 89 -12.12 18.95 -8.68
CA LYS A 89 -12.82 20.23 -8.50
C LYS A 89 -11.90 21.32 -7.96
N GLU A 90 -10.96 20.97 -7.08
CA GLU A 90 -9.94 21.90 -6.57
C GLU A 90 -8.99 22.36 -7.69
N ILE A 91 -8.54 21.45 -8.56
CA ILE A 91 -7.76 21.80 -9.75
C ILE A 91 -8.53 22.82 -10.61
N LYS A 92 -9.81 22.51 -10.92
CA LYS A 92 -10.64 23.42 -11.71
C LYS A 92 -10.82 24.78 -11.05
N LEU A 93 -10.99 24.84 -9.72
CA LEU A 93 -11.07 26.10 -8.99
C LEU A 93 -9.81 26.96 -9.17
N TYR A 94 -8.62 26.35 -9.18
CA TYR A 94 -7.37 27.08 -9.38
C TYR A 94 -7.16 27.48 -10.85
N GLU A 95 -7.58 26.64 -11.81
CA GLU A 95 -7.59 26.99 -13.24
C GLU A 95 -8.55 28.17 -13.51
N ASP A 96 -9.79 28.12 -13.01
CA ASP A 96 -10.75 29.21 -13.15
C ASP A 96 -10.22 30.53 -12.51
N LYS A 97 -9.37 30.44 -11.48
CA LYS A 97 -8.70 31.62 -10.89
C LYS A 97 -7.57 32.16 -11.76
N LEU A 98 -6.87 31.31 -12.50
CA LEU A 98 -5.84 31.75 -13.46
C LEU A 98 -6.51 32.52 -14.58
N ASP A 99 -7.57 31.97 -15.16
CA ASP A 99 -8.32 32.63 -16.24
C ASP A 99 -8.83 34.03 -15.79
N ILE A 100 -9.32 34.17 -14.55
CA ILE A 100 -9.73 35.47 -14.00
C ILE A 100 -8.55 36.42 -13.84
N GLN A 101 -7.38 35.91 -13.42
CA GLN A 101 -6.19 36.74 -13.23
C GLN A 101 -5.69 37.25 -14.59
N ASP A 102 -5.64 36.39 -15.61
CA ASP A 102 -5.33 36.77 -16.99
C ASP A 102 -6.28 37.88 -17.50
N GLU A 103 -7.59 37.73 -17.30
CA GLU A 103 -8.57 38.75 -17.69
C GLU A 103 -8.37 40.09 -16.95
N LEU A 104 -7.93 40.06 -15.70
CA LEU A 104 -7.67 41.27 -14.91
C LEU A 104 -6.40 41.98 -15.35
N ASP A 105 -5.36 41.23 -15.69
CA ASP A 105 -4.07 41.78 -16.13
C ASP A 105 -4.24 42.47 -17.50
N ASP A 106 -5.02 41.87 -18.41
CA ASP A 106 -5.45 42.48 -19.68
C ASP A 106 -6.20 43.82 -19.50
N ILE A 107 -6.95 43.99 -18.40
CA ILE A 107 -7.71 45.21 -18.10
C ILE A 107 -6.82 46.28 -17.47
N GLN A 108 -5.87 45.89 -16.62
CA GLN A 108 -5.08 46.83 -15.83
C GLN A 108 -3.82 47.34 -16.53
N ASP A 109 -3.41 46.74 -17.66
CA ASP A 109 -2.21 47.14 -18.44
C ASP A 109 -0.98 47.25 -17.51
N ASN A 110 -0.92 46.34 -16.52
CA ASN A 110 -0.10 46.43 -15.32
C ASN A 110 0.91 45.28 -15.31
N ASP A 111 1.83 45.31 -16.27
CA ASP A 111 2.89 44.30 -16.50
C ASP A 111 3.95 44.20 -15.38
N ASP A 112 3.80 44.93 -14.27
CA ASP A 112 4.87 45.12 -13.28
C ASP A 112 4.87 44.09 -12.13
N ASN A 113 3.89 43.18 -12.01
CA ASN A 113 3.85 42.20 -10.90
C ASN A 113 3.22 40.84 -11.25
N ASP A 114 3.98 40.01 -11.98
CA ASP A 114 3.58 38.65 -12.40
C ASP A 114 3.56 37.61 -11.27
N PHE A 115 4.13 37.93 -10.09
CA PHE A 115 4.31 36.97 -9.00
C PHE A 115 3.02 36.26 -8.53
N PRO A 116 1.87 36.95 -8.35
CA PRO A 116 0.62 36.29 -7.98
C PRO A 116 0.16 35.27 -9.03
N TYR A 117 0.32 35.60 -10.31
CA TYR A 117 -0.04 34.74 -11.44
C TYR A 117 0.87 33.50 -11.48
N ASP A 118 2.20 33.70 -11.52
CA ASP A 118 3.19 32.62 -11.54
C ASP A 118 3.00 31.66 -10.35
N LYS A 119 2.71 32.21 -9.17
CA LYS A 119 2.48 31.41 -7.97
C LYS A 119 1.21 30.58 -8.09
N LEU A 120 0.16 31.13 -8.70
CA LEU A 120 -1.08 30.39 -8.94
C LEU A 120 -0.88 29.31 -10.01
N GLU A 121 -0.08 29.55 -11.05
CA GLU A 121 0.25 28.56 -12.07
C GLU A 121 0.97 27.36 -11.44
N LEU A 122 2.01 27.63 -10.62
CA LEU A 122 2.70 26.58 -9.85
C LEU A 122 1.75 25.83 -8.90
N THR A 123 0.75 26.50 -8.35
CA THR A 123 -0.25 25.88 -7.48
C THR A 123 -1.15 24.91 -8.26
N VAL A 124 -1.57 25.27 -9.48
CA VAL A 124 -2.33 24.36 -10.36
C VAL A 124 -1.51 23.11 -10.67
N ASP A 125 -0.27 23.30 -11.10
CA ASP A 125 0.65 22.21 -11.44
C ASP A 125 0.92 21.28 -10.25
N GLN A 126 1.19 21.85 -9.07
CA GLN A 126 1.38 21.08 -7.84
C GLN A 126 0.11 20.31 -7.46
N THR A 127 -1.07 20.90 -7.64
CA THR A 127 -2.35 20.26 -7.32
C THR A 127 -2.66 19.09 -8.27
N LYS A 128 -2.30 19.22 -9.56
CA LYS A 128 -2.38 18.12 -10.54
C LYS A 128 -1.48 16.96 -10.14
N GLU A 129 -0.22 17.24 -9.79
CA GLU A 129 0.71 16.19 -9.33
C GLU A 129 0.24 15.52 -8.03
N GLN A 130 -0.31 16.29 -7.09
CA GLN A 130 -0.90 15.73 -5.86
C GLN A 130 -2.09 14.80 -6.15
N LYS A 131 -2.85 15.02 -7.24
CA LYS A 131 -3.90 14.09 -7.66
C LYS A 131 -3.29 12.75 -8.10
N ASP A 132 -2.23 12.78 -8.91
CA ASP A 132 -1.51 11.57 -9.32
C ASP A 132 -0.96 10.81 -8.09
N TYR A 133 -0.44 11.55 -7.09
CA TYR A 133 0.00 10.96 -5.84
C TYR A 133 -1.14 10.28 -5.06
N MET A 134 -2.35 10.87 -5.07
CA MET A 134 -3.53 10.26 -4.46
C MET A 134 -3.98 9.00 -5.19
N GLU A 135 -3.88 8.96 -6.53
CA GLU A 135 -4.16 7.76 -7.33
C GLU A 135 -3.21 6.62 -6.95
N ASP A 136 -1.91 6.92 -6.84
CA ASP A 136 -0.91 5.96 -6.37
C ASP A 136 -1.17 5.46 -4.95
N GLN A 137 -1.58 6.35 -4.03
CA GLN A 137 -1.93 5.99 -2.65
C GLN A 137 -3.14 5.05 -2.61
N ILE A 138 -4.17 5.32 -3.42
CA ILE A 138 -5.34 4.44 -3.57
C ILE A 138 -4.91 3.09 -4.13
N ALA A 139 -4.09 3.07 -5.18
CA ALA A 139 -3.61 1.84 -5.79
C ALA A 139 -2.84 0.96 -4.78
N GLN A 140 -1.96 1.55 -3.97
CA GLN A 140 -1.23 0.82 -2.93
C GLN A 140 -2.15 0.33 -1.80
N ASP A 141 -3.10 1.15 -1.33
CA ASP A 141 -4.06 0.75 -0.29
C ASP A 141 -4.93 -0.43 -0.76
N ILE A 142 -5.43 -0.38 -2.00
CA ILE A 142 -6.21 -1.47 -2.59
C ILE A 142 -5.36 -2.72 -2.79
N THR A 143 -4.11 -2.59 -3.24
CA THR A 143 -3.17 -3.72 -3.34
C THR A 143 -3.00 -4.42 -1.99
N ASN A 144 -2.79 -3.66 -0.92
CA ASN A 144 -2.63 -4.21 0.42
C ASN A 144 -3.90 -4.93 0.90
N LYS A 145 -5.09 -4.33 0.70
CA LYS A 145 -6.36 -4.97 1.08
C LYS A 145 -6.67 -6.22 0.26
N TYR A 146 -6.38 -6.17 -1.04
CA TYR A 146 -6.55 -7.29 -1.94
C TYR A 146 -5.71 -8.50 -1.49
N ASN A 147 -4.43 -8.27 -1.17
CA ASN A 147 -3.56 -9.33 -0.67
C ASN A 147 -3.94 -9.79 0.75
N ASP A 148 -4.35 -8.90 1.65
CA ASP A 148 -4.86 -9.24 2.99
C ASP A 148 -6.10 -10.17 2.92
N LEU A 149 -7.01 -9.92 1.98
CA LEU A 149 -8.17 -10.79 1.76
C LEU A 149 -7.77 -12.22 1.37
N ILE A 150 -6.76 -12.38 0.52
CA ILE A 150 -6.26 -13.69 0.11
C ILE A 150 -5.58 -14.38 1.29
N THR A 151 -4.70 -13.68 2.02
CA THR A 151 -4.05 -14.22 3.22
C THR A 151 -5.07 -14.68 4.27
N ARG A 152 -6.13 -13.88 4.52
CA ARG A 152 -7.21 -14.26 5.45
C ARG A 152 -7.96 -15.52 5.01
N ASN A 153 -8.23 -15.68 3.72
CA ASN A 153 -8.85 -16.90 3.19
C ASN A 153 -7.94 -18.11 3.43
N ASN A 154 -6.64 -18.00 3.12
CA ASN A 154 -5.68 -19.08 3.34
C ASN A 154 -5.61 -19.50 4.82
N GLU A 155 -5.57 -18.53 5.74
CA GLU A 155 -5.59 -18.80 7.18
C GLU A 155 -6.87 -19.54 7.63
N ILE A 156 -8.03 -19.16 7.10
CA ILE A 156 -9.31 -19.83 7.39
C ILE A 156 -9.30 -21.27 6.87
N ASP A 157 -8.79 -21.49 5.65
CA ASP A 157 -8.69 -22.82 5.06
C ASP A 157 -7.73 -23.72 5.86
N GLN A 158 -6.63 -23.17 6.36
CA GLN A 158 -5.73 -23.88 7.29
C GLN A 158 -6.44 -24.25 8.60
N ILE A 159 -7.20 -23.32 9.21
CA ILE A 159 -7.96 -23.61 10.43
C ILE A 159 -9.01 -24.71 10.19
N LYS A 160 -9.67 -24.70 9.03
CA LYS A 160 -10.62 -25.74 8.63
C LYS A 160 -9.96 -27.11 8.55
N LYS A 161 -8.80 -27.21 7.88
CA LYS A 161 -8.00 -28.46 7.84
C LYS A 161 -7.54 -28.89 9.25
N GLN A 162 -7.14 -27.96 10.11
CA GLN A 162 -6.78 -28.25 11.50
C GLN A 162 -7.98 -28.80 12.30
N LEU A 163 -9.19 -28.26 12.09
CA LEU A 163 -10.42 -28.76 12.72
C LEU A 163 -10.76 -30.18 12.26
N GLU A 164 -10.55 -30.51 10.98
CA GLU A 164 -10.71 -31.88 10.47
C GLU A 164 -9.75 -32.86 11.18
N ILE A 165 -8.47 -32.49 11.30
CA ILE A 165 -7.46 -33.29 12.00
C ILE A 165 -7.86 -33.48 13.47
N LYS A 166 -8.23 -32.39 14.16
CA LYS A 166 -8.62 -32.44 15.58
C LYS A 166 -9.89 -33.23 15.81
N THR A 167 -10.81 -33.26 14.86
CA THR A 167 -12.01 -34.11 14.92
C THR A 167 -11.62 -35.59 15.00
N ILE A 168 -10.66 -36.02 14.18
CA ILE A 168 -10.16 -37.40 14.18
C ILE A 168 -9.38 -37.70 15.47
N GLU A 169 -8.48 -36.79 15.89
CA GLU A 169 -7.71 -36.94 17.12
C GLU A 169 -8.62 -37.09 18.35
N ASN A 170 -9.66 -36.26 18.46
CA ASN A 170 -10.63 -36.34 19.57
C ASN A 170 -11.42 -37.67 19.53
N GLY A 171 -11.71 -38.20 18.34
CA GLY A 171 -12.27 -39.55 18.17
C GLY A 171 -11.36 -40.63 18.79
N TYR A 172 -10.04 -40.53 18.59
CA TYR A 172 -9.09 -41.46 19.19
C TYR A 172 -8.99 -41.33 20.71
N VAL A 173 -9.03 -40.11 21.26
CA VAL A 173 -9.03 -39.93 22.72
C VAL A 173 -10.29 -40.57 23.33
N LYS A 174 -11.46 -40.39 22.70
CA LYS A 174 -12.72 -41.04 23.10
C LYS A 174 -12.61 -42.56 23.12
N LEU A 175 -12.09 -43.15 22.03
CA LEU A 175 -11.85 -44.60 21.96
C LEU A 175 -10.87 -45.07 23.05
N LYS A 176 -9.78 -44.35 23.29
CA LYS A 176 -8.84 -44.69 24.37
C LYS A 176 -9.51 -44.66 25.74
N LYS A 177 -10.41 -43.70 26.00
CA LYS A 177 -11.19 -43.66 27.24
C LYS A 177 -12.08 -44.90 27.37
N ASP A 178 -12.77 -45.29 26.30
CA ASP A 178 -13.64 -46.49 26.31
C ASP A 178 -12.85 -47.78 26.57
N LEU A 179 -11.57 -47.80 26.17
CA LEU A 179 -10.63 -48.88 26.45
C LEU A 179 -9.95 -48.77 27.83
N GLY A 180 -10.25 -47.74 28.62
CA GLY A 180 -9.61 -47.49 29.92
C GLY A 180 -8.17 -46.97 29.82
N LEU A 181 -7.75 -46.50 28.65
CA LEU A 181 -6.40 -46.01 28.33
C LEU A 181 -6.28 -44.47 28.33
N ALA A 182 -7.38 -43.76 28.57
CA ALA A 182 -7.39 -42.30 28.73
C ALA A 182 -8.36 -41.89 29.85
N THR A 183 -8.05 -40.77 30.48
CA THR A 183 -8.80 -40.15 31.57
C THR A 183 -9.88 -39.22 31.04
N GLU A 184 -10.84 -38.87 31.91
CA GLU A 184 -11.84 -37.87 31.58
C GLU A 184 -11.26 -36.46 31.43
N ILE A 185 -10.15 -36.17 32.11
CA ILE A 185 -9.43 -34.89 31.97
C ILE A 185 -8.84 -34.76 30.57
N GLU A 186 -8.28 -35.83 30.01
CA GLU A 186 -7.75 -35.82 28.64
C GLU A 186 -8.84 -35.54 27.59
N ILE A 187 -10.05 -36.09 27.77
CA ILE A 187 -11.19 -35.76 26.91
C ILE A 187 -11.56 -34.29 27.02
N LYS A 188 -11.68 -33.76 28.25
CA LYS A 188 -12.02 -32.35 28.47
C LYS A 188 -10.98 -31.42 27.86
N ASN A 189 -9.70 -31.73 28.00
CA ASN A 189 -8.62 -30.95 27.37
C ASN A 189 -8.74 -30.96 25.84
N ALA A 190 -8.97 -32.13 25.24
CA ALA A 190 -9.16 -32.27 23.79
C ALA A 190 -10.39 -31.51 23.28
N ASP A 191 -11.50 -31.53 24.02
CA ASP A 191 -12.71 -30.77 23.69
C ASP A 191 -12.48 -29.25 23.81
N VAL A 192 -11.74 -28.80 24.84
CA VAL A 192 -11.36 -27.38 25.01
C VAL A 192 -10.50 -26.88 23.85
N GLU A 193 -9.49 -27.65 23.42
CA GLU A 193 -8.67 -27.30 22.25
C GLU A 193 -9.50 -27.19 20.97
N PHE A 194 -10.44 -28.12 20.77
CA PHE A 194 -11.33 -28.11 19.61
C PHE A 194 -12.24 -26.88 19.61
N GLN A 195 -12.84 -26.54 20.76
CA GLN A 195 -13.67 -25.33 20.88
C GLN A 195 -12.85 -24.05 20.66
N LYS A 196 -11.59 -24.01 21.11
CA LYS A 196 -10.69 -22.88 20.85
C LYS A 196 -10.49 -22.67 19.34
N LEU A 197 -10.24 -23.74 18.58
CA LEU A 197 -10.08 -23.66 17.13
C LEU A 197 -11.37 -23.21 16.44
N LYS A 198 -12.53 -23.75 16.83
CA LYS A 198 -13.83 -23.36 16.26
C LYS A 198 -14.16 -21.88 16.51
N ASN A 199 -13.86 -21.39 17.71
CA ASN A 199 -14.02 -19.96 18.02
C ASN A 199 -13.05 -19.10 17.20
N SER A 200 -11.82 -19.57 16.96
CA SER A 200 -10.84 -18.90 16.12
C SER A 200 -11.28 -18.83 14.66
N GLU A 201 -11.80 -19.94 14.11
CA GLU A 201 -12.39 -19.98 12.76
C GLU A 201 -13.47 -18.92 12.62
N LYS A 202 -14.45 -18.92 13.54
CA LYS A 202 -15.57 -17.98 13.49
C LYS A 202 -15.12 -16.53 13.57
N ALA A 203 -14.18 -16.22 14.46
CA ALA A 203 -13.62 -14.87 14.58
C ALA A 203 -12.91 -14.43 13.29
N LYS A 204 -12.16 -15.32 12.64
CA LYS A 204 -11.47 -15.03 11.37
C LYS A 204 -12.45 -14.88 10.20
N GLU A 205 -13.52 -15.68 10.14
CA GLU A 205 -14.59 -15.52 9.15
C GLU A 205 -15.30 -14.17 9.30
N ASP A 206 -15.59 -13.73 10.54
CA ASP A 206 -16.19 -12.42 10.79
C ASP A 206 -15.24 -11.27 10.40
N GLN A 207 -13.93 -11.42 10.64
CA GLN A 207 -12.92 -10.46 10.19
C GLN A 207 -12.82 -10.40 8.66
N LEU A 208 -12.80 -11.55 7.98
CA LEU A 208 -12.80 -11.64 6.53
C LEU A 208 -14.04 -10.93 5.96
N LYS A 209 -15.22 -11.22 6.51
CA LYS A 209 -16.46 -10.58 6.06
C LYS A 209 -16.40 -9.06 6.20
N ASN A 210 -15.90 -8.54 7.31
CA ASN A 210 -15.72 -7.10 7.49
C ASN A 210 -14.74 -6.51 6.45
N ALA A 211 -13.65 -7.21 6.15
CA ALA A 211 -12.70 -6.79 5.12
C ALA A 211 -13.33 -6.81 3.72
N GLN A 212 -14.14 -7.82 3.40
CA GLN A 212 -14.88 -7.92 2.13
C GLN A 212 -15.91 -6.81 1.99
N ASP A 213 -16.68 -6.52 3.05
CA ASP A 213 -17.67 -5.44 3.07
C ASP A 213 -16.99 -4.07 2.86
N TYR A 214 -15.84 -3.85 3.50
CA TYR A 214 -15.08 -2.62 3.32
C TYR A 214 -14.45 -2.52 1.92
N PHE A 215 -13.90 -3.61 1.40
CA PHE A 215 -13.37 -3.67 0.03
C PHE A 215 -14.46 -3.34 -1.00
N LYS A 216 -15.68 -3.84 -0.79
CA LYS A 216 -16.85 -3.51 -1.61
C LYS A 216 -17.20 -2.02 -1.55
N ILE A 217 -17.11 -1.38 -0.38
CA ILE A 217 -17.35 0.07 -0.27
C ILE A 217 -16.35 0.86 -1.12
N LEU A 218 -15.08 0.44 -1.12
CA LEU A 218 -14.02 1.14 -1.85
C LEU A 218 -14.10 0.92 -3.37
N THR A 219 -14.43 -0.30 -3.80
CA THR A 219 -14.29 -0.73 -5.20
C THR A 219 -15.63 -0.95 -5.92
N GLU A 220 -16.75 -0.95 -5.20
CA GLU A 220 -18.06 -1.45 -5.65
C GLU A 220 -18.04 -2.92 -6.12
N LYS A 221 -16.95 -3.66 -5.91
CA LYS A 221 -16.84 -5.09 -6.25
C LYS A 221 -17.29 -5.96 -5.09
N ASP A 222 -18.42 -6.62 -5.27
CA ASP A 222 -18.93 -7.60 -4.31
C ASP A 222 -18.25 -8.96 -4.49
N LEU A 223 -17.34 -9.33 -3.59
CA LEU A 223 -16.57 -10.59 -3.67
C LEU A 223 -17.43 -11.85 -3.50
N ASN A 224 -18.72 -11.74 -3.18
CA ASN A 224 -19.63 -12.88 -3.33
C ASN A 224 -19.78 -13.30 -4.80
N ASN A 225 -19.56 -12.39 -5.74
CA ASN A 225 -19.70 -12.63 -7.18
C ASN A 225 -18.38 -12.94 -7.88
N TYR A 226 -17.23 -12.82 -7.21
CA TYR A 226 -15.91 -12.99 -7.81
C TYR A 226 -15.05 -13.99 -7.03
N SER A 227 -14.03 -14.53 -7.68
CA SER A 227 -12.85 -15.09 -7.02
C SER A 227 -11.65 -14.16 -7.27
N LEU A 228 -10.75 -14.03 -6.30
CA LEU A 228 -9.56 -13.20 -6.48
C LEU A 228 -8.50 -13.95 -7.30
N GLN A 229 -7.84 -13.27 -8.23
CA GLN A 229 -6.59 -13.76 -8.81
C GLN A 229 -5.53 -13.85 -7.71
N GLU A 230 -5.03 -15.07 -7.47
CA GLU A 230 -4.04 -15.32 -6.43
C GLU A 230 -2.60 -15.14 -6.92
N GLU A 231 -2.33 -15.20 -8.22
CA GLU A 231 -0.98 -15.04 -8.74
C GLU A 231 -0.38 -13.69 -8.33
N GLN A 232 0.83 -13.73 -7.80
CA GLN A 232 1.57 -12.55 -7.38
C GLN A 232 2.92 -12.50 -8.08
N GLU A 233 3.19 -11.37 -8.70
CA GLU A 233 4.47 -11.12 -9.37
C GLU A 233 5.53 -10.69 -8.37
N PHE A 234 6.72 -11.26 -8.53
CA PHE A 234 7.92 -10.85 -7.82
C PHE A 234 9.04 -10.60 -8.82
N GLU A 235 9.54 -9.37 -8.83
CA GLU A 235 10.68 -8.96 -9.62
C GLU A 235 11.65 -8.15 -8.77
N ALA A 236 12.90 -8.63 -8.72
CA ALA A 236 13.98 -8.01 -7.97
C ALA A 236 14.26 -6.59 -8.50
N PHE A 237 14.16 -5.61 -7.62
CA PHE A 237 14.48 -4.22 -7.91
C PHE A 237 15.95 -3.92 -7.60
N LYS A 238 16.71 -3.50 -8.62
CA LYS A 238 18.11 -3.12 -8.50
C LYS A 238 18.34 -1.70 -9.00
N ILE A 239 19.06 -0.92 -8.19
CA ILE A 239 19.61 0.36 -8.62
C ILE A 239 20.97 0.11 -9.26
N ASN A 240 21.01 0.13 -10.60
CA ASN A 240 22.20 -0.24 -11.39
C ASN A 240 23.27 0.87 -11.48
N LYS A 241 22.94 2.10 -11.05
CA LYS A 241 23.83 3.26 -11.03
C LYS A 241 24.18 3.65 -9.58
N SER A 242 24.64 4.88 -9.37
CA SER A 242 24.79 5.45 -8.03
C SER A 242 23.45 5.47 -7.30
N GLN A 243 23.40 4.84 -6.12
CA GLN A 243 22.24 4.92 -5.23
C GLN A 243 21.95 6.36 -4.83
N ASP A 244 23.00 7.16 -4.60
CA ASP A 244 22.85 8.58 -4.26
C ASP A 244 22.17 9.35 -5.39
N GLU A 245 22.61 9.16 -6.64
CA GLU A 245 22.03 9.83 -7.81
C GLU A 245 20.57 9.40 -8.02
N TYR A 246 20.27 8.11 -7.86
CA TYR A 246 18.90 7.62 -7.96
C TYR A 246 17.99 8.30 -6.92
N PHE A 247 18.39 8.31 -5.65
CA PHE A 247 17.59 8.92 -4.59
C PHE A 247 17.49 10.43 -4.74
N ASP A 248 18.55 11.12 -5.15
CA ASP A 248 18.51 12.55 -5.42
C ASP A 248 17.49 12.89 -6.51
N ASN A 249 17.46 12.13 -7.62
CA ASN A 249 16.46 12.32 -8.68
C ASN A 249 15.02 12.08 -8.21
N VAL A 250 14.80 11.03 -7.41
CA VAL A 250 13.49 10.72 -6.84
C VAL A 250 13.02 11.83 -5.89
N ILE A 251 13.91 12.33 -5.04
CA ILE A 251 13.64 13.41 -4.09
C ILE A 251 13.38 14.73 -4.81
N ASP A 252 14.19 15.06 -5.82
CA ASP A 252 14.02 16.28 -6.59
C ASP A 252 12.74 16.29 -7.42
N LYS A 253 12.30 15.12 -7.91
CA LYS A 253 10.95 14.98 -8.49
C LYS A 253 9.88 15.30 -7.46
N TYR A 254 9.95 14.69 -6.27
CA TYR A 254 8.93 14.87 -5.23
C TYR A 254 8.83 16.31 -4.70
N TYR A 255 9.97 17.01 -4.58
CA TYR A 255 10.03 18.39 -4.08
C TYR A 255 10.12 19.44 -5.21
N LYS A 256 9.81 19.08 -6.46
CA LYS A 256 9.95 19.96 -7.63
C LYS A 256 9.22 21.28 -7.46
N TYR A 257 7.94 21.23 -7.10
CA TYR A 257 7.12 22.44 -6.98
C TYR A 257 7.42 23.25 -5.72
N ASP A 258 7.78 22.60 -4.61
CA ASP A 258 8.23 23.31 -3.41
C ASP A 258 9.50 24.13 -3.69
N LYS A 259 10.42 23.57 -4.49
CA LYS A 259 11.61 24.29 -4.95
C LYS A 259 11.25 25.47 -5.86
N LYS A 260 10.37 25.27 -6.85
CA LYS A 260 9.94 26.35 -7.75
C LYS A 260 9.25 27.50 -7.01
N ILE A 261 8.33 27.19 -6.07
CA ILE A 261 7.64 28.19 -5.25
C ILE A 261 8.63 28.93 -4.36
N PHE A 262 9.63 28.23 -3.80
CA PHE A 262 10.71 28.86 -3.04
C PHE A 262 11.53 29.83 -3.88
N GLU A 263 11.95 29.43 -5.09
CA GLU A 263 12.71 30.26 -6.03
C GLU A 263 11.89 31.50 -6.43
N LEU A 264 10.63 31.32 -6.84
CA LEU A 264 9.71 32.42 -7.17
C LEU A 264 9.53 33.41 -6.00
N THR A 265 9.36 32.90 -4.77
CA THR A 265 9.22 33.74 -3.56
C THR A 265 10.52 34.49 -3.23
N LYS A 266 11.67 33.87 -3.49
CA LYS A 266 12.96 34.51 -3.30
C LYS A 266 13.15 35.67 -4.28
N ASP A 267 12.86 35.43 -5.54
CA ASP A 267 13.07 36.43 -6.60
C ASP A 267 12.14 37.63 -6.38
N ASN A 268 10.84 37.40 -6.07
CA ASN A 268 9.93 38.49 -5.70
C ASN A 268 10.43 39.32 -4.50
N LEU A 269 10.99 38.66 -3.47
CA LEU A 269 11.50 39.36 -2.29
C LEU A 269 12.76 40.19 -2.58
N ASP A 270 13.61 39.69 -3.49
CA ASP A 270 14.82 40.39 -3.94
C ASP A 270 14.45 41.60 -4.80
N ASP A 271 13.42 41.49 -5.65
CA ASP A 271 12.91 42.58 -6.50
C ASP A 271 12.15 43.65 -5.68
N ASN A 272 11.36 43.24 -4.68
CA ASN A 272 10.57 44.13 -3.82
C ASN A 272 11.30 44.48 -2.51
N LYS A 273 12.62 44.67 -2.58
CA LYS A 273 13.44 44.91 -1.40
C LYS A 273 13.15 46.26 -0.75
N VAL A 274 12.74 46.23 0.52
CA VAL A 274 12.48 47.44 1.32
C VAL A 274 13.68 47.75 2.22
N HIS A 275 14.10 49.01 2.24
CA HIS A 275 15.15 49.50 3.13
C HIS A 275 14.58 49.97 4.47
N ARG A 276 15.41 49.88 5.51
CA ARG A 276 15.04 50.42 6.82
C ARG A 276 14.87 51.94 6.72
N PRO A 277 13.72 52.51 7.12
CA PRO A 277 13.55 53.95 7.19
C PRO A 277 14.53 54.57 8.21
N SER A 278 15.07 55.72 7.86
CA SER A 278 16.04 56.47 8.65
C SER A 278 15.41 57.72 9.27
N SER A 279 16.06 58.30 10.28
CA SER A 279 15.59 59.55 10.89
C SER A 279 15.56 60.73 9.92
N SER A 280 16.34 60.68 8.83
CA SER A 280 16.31 61.68 7.77
C SER A 280 15.12 61.56 6.83
N ASP A 281 14.43 60.41 6.83
CA ASP A 281 13.20 60.20 6.04
C ASP A 281 11.95 60.70 6.80
N LYS A 282 12.13 61.17 8.05
CA LYS A 282 11.05 61.73 8.85
C LYS A 282 10.61 63.08 8.25
N PRO A 283 9.31 63.29 7.98
CA PRO A 283 8.80 64.57 7.48
C PRO A 283 9.13 65.73 8.42
N ASP A 284 9.67 66.82 7.87
CA ASP A 284 9.86 68.08 8.59
C ASP A 284 8.64 68.98 8.36
N LYS A 285 8.14 69.59 9.43
CA LYS A 285 7.00 70.52 9.37
C LYS A 285 7.32 71.78 8.56
N ASP A 286 8.60 72.16 8.50
CA ASP A 286 9.04 73.33 7.74
C ASP A 286 8.94 73.13 6.22
N ASP A 287 9.02 71.88 5.72
CA ASP A 287 8.86 71.54 4.30
C ASP A 287 7.42 71.71 3.79
N PHE A 288 6.45 71.84 4.70
CA PHE A 288 5.02 71.99 4.39
C PHE A 288 4.50 73.41 4.65
N LYS A 289 5.40 74.40 4.70
CA LYS A 289 5.04 75.82 4.77
C LYS A 289 5.22 76.49 3.41
N SER A 290 4.19 77.20 2.95
CA SER A 290 4.24 78.01 1.72
C SER A 290 3.81 79.45 2.00
N SER A 291 4.20 80.40 1.15
CA SER A 291 3.76 81.79 1.26
C SER A 291 2.52 82.03 0.39
N ASP A 292 1.49 82.65 0.97
CA ASP A 292 0.30 83.10 0.23
C ASP A 292 0.59 84.33 -0.64
N GLU A 293 -0.41 84.77 -1.42
CA GLU A 293 -0.33 85.94 -2.33
C GLU A 293 0.00 87.25 -1.61
N ASN A 294 -0.14 87.30 -0.28
CA ASN A 294 0.14 88.44 0.59
C ASN A 294 1.46 88.28 1.38
N GLY A 295 2.21 87.20 1.16
CA GLY A 295 3.47 86.91 1.84
C GLY A 295 3.34 86.26 3.22
N ASN A 296 2.13 85.86 3.65
CA ASN A 296 1.95 85.14 4.91
C ASN A 296 2.29 83.66 4.75
N GLN A 297 2.86 83.07 5.80
CA GLN A 297 3.13 81.63 5.82
C GLN A 297 1.85 80.83 6.10
N VAL A 298 1.52 79.92 5.20
CA VAL A 298 0.41 78.95 5.29
C VAL A 298 1.01 77.56 5.42
N PHE A 299 0.56 76.82 6.43
CA PHE A 299 0.98 75.44 6.70
C PHE A 299 -0.02 74.46 6.11
N ASP A 300 0.46 73.54 5.27
CA ASP A 300 -0.33 72.41 4.76
C ASP A 300 -0.37 71.29 5.79
N SER A 301 -1.37 71.36 6.68
CA SER A 301 -1.56 70.36 7.72
C SER A 301 -1.97 68.99 7.18
N GLU A 302 -2.65 68.93 6.03
CA GLU A 302 -3.12 67.67 5.45
C GLU A 302 -1.98 66.92 4.76
N GLY A 303 -1.16 67.63 3.97
CA GLY A 303 0.04 67.07 3.36
C GLY A 303 1.05 66.56 4.38
N TYR A 304 1.31 67.33 5.44
CA TYR A 304 2.21 66.90 6.52
C TYR A 304 1.68 65.64 7.23
N ALA A 305 0.40 65.60 7.57
CA ALA A 305 -0.20 64.42 8.22
C ALA A 305 -0.19 63.18 7.31
N LYS A 306 -0.30 63.35 5.98
CA LYS A 306 -0.16 62.26 5.02
C LYS A 306 1.28 61.75 4.98
N ALA A 307 2.27 62.64 4.93
CA ALA A 307 3.68 62.28 4.93
C ALA A 307 4.11 61.57 6.23
N GLU A 308 3.59 62.00 7.40
CA GLU A 308 3.83 61.29 8.66
C GLU A 308 3.30 59.86 8.60
N ARG A 309 2.11 59.65 8.03
CA ARG A 309 1.53 58.31 7.84
C ARG A 309 2.32 57.46 6.85
N GLU A 310 2.79 58.03 5.75
CA GLU A 310 3.65 57.33 4.78
C GLU A 310 4.98 56.89 5.43
N TYR A 311 5.58 57.75 6.26
CA TYR A 311 6.76 57.40 7.05
C TYR A 311 6.48 56.28 8.07
N GLU A 312 5.36 56.33 8.79
CA GLU A 312 4.94 55.23 9.68
C GLU A 312 4.69 53.92 8.91
N ASN A 313 4.04 53.98 7.75
CA ASN A 313 3.81 52.82 6.88
C ASN A 313 5.14 52.21 6.40
N SER A 314 6.14 53.02 6.08
CA SER A 314 7.46 52.51 5.67
C SER A 314 8.14 51.61 6.72
N PHE A 315 7.91 51.86 8.02
CA PHE A 315 8.36 50.96 9.09
C PHE A 315 7.57 49.65 9.11
N THR A 316 6.26 49.72 8.86
CA THR A 316 5.39 48.54 8.76
C THR A 316 5.79 47.67 7.57
N ASP A 317 6.08 48.28 6.42
CA ASP A 317 6.53 47.60 5.21
C ASP A 317 7.91 46.95 5.43
N TYR A 318 8.85 47.68 6.05
CA TYR A 318 10.14 47.11 6.41
C TYR A 318 10.01 45.94 7.41
N GLY A 319 9.10 46.04 8.39
CA GLY A 319 8.78 44.96 9.32
C GLY A 319 8.25 43.71 8.60
N THR A 320 7.34 43.91 7.64
CA THR A 320 6.78 42.83 6.80
C THR A 320 7.85 42.19 5.93
N TYR A 321 8.72 42.99 5.30
CA TYR A 321 9.86 42.51 4.54
C TYR A 321 10.82 41.66 5.39
N LEU A 322 11.14 42.09 6.62
CA LEU A 322 11.96 41.31 7.54
C LEU A 322 11.32 39.97 7.91
N GLN A 323 10.00 39.95 8.15
CA GLN A 323 9.26 38.72 8.44
C GLN A 323 9.27 37.76 7.24
N ASN A 324 9.03 38.27 6.02
CA ASN A 324 9.06 37.47 4.79
C ASN A 324 10.47 36.91 4.51
N LYS A 325 11.51 37.69 4.76
CA LYS A 325 12.91 37.24 4.66
C LYS A 325 13.25 36.13 5.64
N TYR A 326 12.75 36.24 6.88
CA TYR A 326 12.88 35.17 7.87
C TYR A 326 12.13 33.91 7.42
N ASN A 327 10.87 34.05 6.99
CA ASN A 327 10.05 32.94 6.50
C ASN A 327 10.72 32.21 5.33
N LEU A 328 11.25 32.95 4.35
CA LEU A 328 12.02 32.38 3.23
C LEU A 328 13.23 31.57 3.72
N SER A 329 14.00 32.13 4.66
CA SER A 329 15.15 31.44 5.25
C SER A 329 14.74 30.16 5.99
N SER A 330 13.63 30.22 6.74
CA SER A 330 13.04 29.07 7.44
C SER A 330 12.60 27.99 6.45
N SER A 331 11.84 28.36 5.41
CA SER A 331 11.39 27.44 4.36
C SER A 331 12.54 26.75 3.65
N LYS A 332 13.65 27.46 3.38
CA LYS A 332 14.87 26.86 2.83
C LYS A 332 15.43 25.77 3.74
N VAL A 333 15.58 26.06 5.03
CA VAL A 333 16.10 25.09 6.01
C VAL A 333 15.18 23.88 6.09
N SER A 334 13.87 24.09 6.20
CA SER A 334 12.89 22.99 6.25
C SER A 334 12.91 22.13 4.99
N LEU A 335 12.98 22.72 3.79
CA LEU A 335 13.06 21.97 2.54
C LEU A 335 14.33 21.10 2.49
N GLU A 336 15.48 21.66 2.86
CA GLU A 336 16.75 20.93 2.88
C GLU A 336 16.78 19.82 3.94
N GLU A 337 16.22 20.06 5.12
CA GLU A 337 16.08 19.02 6.16
C GLU A 337 15.14 17.90 5.71
N ASN A 338 14.00 18.23 5.11
CA ASN A 338 13.06 17.27 4.57
C ASN A 338 13.69 16.40 3.48
N LYS A 339 14.46 16.99 2.56
CA LYS A 339 15.22 16.26 1.53
C LYS A 339 16.24 15.31 2.16
N LYS A 340 17.02 15.76 3.15
CA LYS A 340 18.02 14.93 3.84
C LYS A 340 17.38 13.77 4.59
N ASN A 341 16.29 14.03 5.32
CA ASN A 341 15.55 13.01 6.06
C ASN A 341 14.96 11.97 5.11
N LEU A 342 14.38 12.41 4.00
CA LEU A 342 13.85 11.50 2.98
C LEU A 342 14.96 10.67 2.34
N LYS A 343 16.11 11.26 2.01
CA LYS A 343 17.27 10.53 1.46
C LYS A 343 17.76 9.44 2.41
N LYS A 344 17.85 9.76 3.70
CA LYS A 344 18.22 8.77 4.72
C LYS A 344 17.19 7.64 4.77
N GLY A 345 15.89 7.96 4.82
CA GLY A 345 14.82 6.97 4.84
C GLY A 345 14.82 6.07 3.61
N LEU A 346 15.02 6.62 2.41
CA LEU A 346 15.10 5.84 1.16
C LEU A 346 16.30 4.87 1.15
N LYS A 347 17.46 5.30 1.67
CA LYS A 347 18.63 4.41 1.82
C LYS A 347 18.38 3.25 2.77
N GLU A 348 17.78 3.54 3.93
CA GLU A 348 17.42 2.52 4.92
C GLU A 348 16.38 1.53 4.36
N SER A 349 15.36 2.05 3.67
CA SER A 349 14.35 1.25 2.97
C SER A 349 14.97 0.36 1.89
N TYR A 350 15.91 0.87 1.10
CA TYR A 350 16.56 0.07 0.06
C TYR A 350 17.46 -1.05 0.63
N ALA A 351 18.17 -0.78 1.74
CA ALA A 351 18.92 -1.82 2.44
C ALA A 351 17.96 -2.93 2.94
N LYS A 352 16.84 -2.55 3.57
CA LYS A 352 15.80 -3.49 4.00
C LYS A 352 15.21 -4.27 2.81
N LEU A 353 15.00 -3.62 1.67
CA LEU A 353 14.49 -4.26 0.45
C LEU A 353 15.43 -5.39 -0.02
N ILE A 354 16.74 -5.17 0.01
CA ILE A 354 17.74 -6.19 -0.35
C ILE A 354 17.68 -7.38 0.62
N ASP A 355 17.56 -7.14 1.92
CA ASP A 355 17.44 -8.20 2.93
C ASP A 355 16.15 -9.03 2.74
N MET A 356 15.05 -8.36 2.41
CA MET A 356 13.79 -9.02 2.07
C MET A 356 13.89 -9.86 0.80
N GLU A 357 14.58 -9.37 -0.24
CA GLU A 357 14.86 -10.13 -1.47
C GLU A 357 15.57 -11.46 -1.17
N ASN A 358 16.63 -11.40 -0.36
CA ASN A 358 17.38 -12.59 0.05
C ASN A 358 16.49 -13.56 0.83
N SER A 359 15.67 -13.04 1.76
CA SER A 359 14.75 -13.84 2.56
C SER A 359 13.68 -14.52 1.70
N ILE A 360 13.14 -13.83 0.70
CA ILE A 360 12.19 -14.38 -0.28
C ILE A 360 12.83 -15.50 -1.09
N ASN A 361 14.06 -15.33 -1.57
CA ASN A 361 14.76 -16.36 -2.33
C ASN A 361 15.03 -17.63 -1.50
N VAL A 362 15.39 -17.46 -0.22
CA VAL A 362 15.53 -18.58 0.72
C VAL A 362 14.18 -19.26 0.97
N ALA A 363 13.11 -18.50 1.21
CA ALA A 363 11.77 -19.04 1.42
C ALA A 363 11.27 -19.84 0.21
N LYS A 364 11.48 -19.34 -1.02
CA LYS A 364 11.18 -20.07 -2.26
C LYS A 364 11.91 -21.41 -2.34
N SER A 365 13.22 -21.41 -2.07
CA SER A 365 14.04 -22.63 -2.08
C SER A 365 13.57 -23.64 -1.01
N ASN A 366 13.19 -23.15 0.17
CA ASN A 366 12.66 -23.99 1.25
C ASN A 366 11.30 -24.61 0.89
N ILE A 367 10.41 -23.84 0.26
CA ILE A 367 9.11 -24.35 -0.23
C ILE A 367 9.31 -25.41 -1.30
N GLU A 368 10.27 -25.24 -2.23
CA GLU A 368 10.58 -26.26 -3.23
C GLU A 368 10.99 -27.60 -2.57
N VAL A 369 11.87 -27.55 -1.57
CA VAL A 369 12.25 -28.74 -0.79
C VAL A 369 11.04 -29.35 -0.08
N LYS A 370 10.19 -28.51 0.54
CA LYS A 370 9.00 -28.96 1.27
C LYS A 370 7.95 -29.59 0.35
N ASN A 371 7.77 -29.07 -0.87
CA ASN A 371 6.90 -29.65 -1.89
C ASN A 371 7.39 -31.04 -2.33
N ASN A 372 8.70 -31.24 -2.44
CA ASN A 372 9.29 -32.55 -2.71
C ASN A 372 9.10 -33.52 -1.53
N GLU A 373 9.30 -33.06 -0.29
CA GLU A 373 9.01 -33.83 0.92
C GLU A 373 7.53 -34.24 1.00
N LEU A 374 6.62 -33.32 0.66
CA LEU A 374 5.17 -33.54 0.66
C LEU A 374 4.77 -34.58 -0.39
N SER A 375 5.40 -34.54 -1.57
CA SER A 375 5.20 -35.56 -2.62
C SER A 375 5.61 -36.95 -2.13
N ILE A 376 6.74 -37.06 -1.43
CA ILE A 376 7.18 -38.31 -0.80
C ILE A 376 6.20 -38.74 0.31
N ALA A 377 5.74 -37.80 1.12
CA ALA A 377 4.77 -38.07 2.19
C ALA A 377 3.43 -38.58 1.62
N LYS A 378 2.98 -38.04 0.49
CA LYS A 378 1.80 -38.52 -0.21
C LYS A 378 1.96 -39.98 -0.63
N LEU A 379 3.10 -40.35 -1.21
CA LEU A 379 3.39 -41.74 -1.57
C LEU A 379 3.43 -42.66 -0.34
N LYS A 380 4.04 -42.21 0.76
CA LYS A 380 4.04 -42.96 2.03
C LYS A 380 2.63 -43.15 2.58
N TYR A 381 1.79 -42.14 2.47
CA TYR A 381 0.38 -42.24 2.88
C TYR A 381 -0.37 -43.25 2.01
N ASP A 382 -0.20 -43.19 0.69
CA ASP A 382 -0.86 -44.10 -0.25
C ASP A 382 -0.43 -45.55 -0.07
N GLN A 383 0.81 -45.78 0.37
CA GLN A 383 1.33 -47.09 0.73
C GLN A 383 0.95 -47.52 2.17
N GLY A 384 0.23 -46.68 2.91
CA GLY A 384 -0.17 -46.95 4.30
C GLY A 384 0.98 -46.88 5.32
N LEU A 385 2.12 -46.30 4.96
CA LEU A 385 3.30 -46.15 5.82
C LEU A 385 3.17 -44.98 6.81
N ILE A 386 2.35 -43.98 6.48
CA ILE A 386 1.97 -42.90 7.40
C ILE A 386 0.45 -42.75 7.45
N THR A 387 -0.07 -42.18 8.53
CA THR A 387 -1.50 -41.92 8.68
C THR A 387 -1.93 -40.70 7.87
N LYS A 388 -3.24 -40.60 7.55
CA LYS A 388 -3.81 -39.40 6.93
C LYS A 388 -3.52 -38.14 7.76
N ILE A 389 -3.66 -38.22 9.09
CA ILE A 389 -3.33 -37.11 10.00
C ILE A 389 -1.88 -36.67 9.86
N ALA A 390 -0.93 -37.61 9.77
CA ALA A 390 0.48 -37.27 9.62
C ALA A 390 0.76 -36.57 8.28
N TYR A 391 0.11 -37.01 7.20
CA TYR A 391 0.18 -36.35 5.90
C TYR A 391 -0.47 -34.96 5.92
N ASP A 392 -1.70 -34.83 6.40
CA ASP A 392 -2.45 -33.56 6.42
C ASP A 392 -1.74 -32.48 7.27
N LYS A 393 -1.04 -32.87 8.35
CA LYS A 393 -0.21 -31.94 9.12
C LYS A 393 0.91 -31.35 8.26
N GLN A 394 1.57 -32.17 7.43
CA GLN A 394 2.61 -31.68 6.52
C GLN A 394 2.04 -30.80 5.41
N VAL A 395 0.82 -31.07 4.94
CA VAL A 395 0.11 -30.17 4.01
C VAL A 395 -0.09 -28.80 4.64
N ILE A 396 -0.62 -28.74 5.87
CA ILE A 396 -0.86 -27.46 6.57
C ILE A 396 0.45 -26.69 6.81
N ASP A 397 1.51 -27.39 7.21
CA ASP A 397 2.82 -26.78 7.41
C ASP A 397 3.34 -26.16 6.09
N ASN A 398 3.13 -26.82 4.95
CA ASN A 398 3.50 -26.31 3.63
C ASN A 398 2.63 -25.10 3.20
N ASP A 399 1.31 -25.20 3.37
CA ASP A 399 0.37 -24.10 3.08
C ASP A 399 0.71 -22.83 3.89
N THR A 400 1.23 -23.02 5.12
CA THR A 400 1.69 -21.92 6.00
C THR A 400 2.89 -21.22 5.38
N LEU A 401 3.90 -21.98 4.93
CA LEU A 401 5.09 -21.42 4.27
C LEU A 401 4.73 -20.66 2.99
N GLU A 402 3.80 -21.16 2.19
CA GLU A 402 3.34 -20.48 0.97
C GLU A 402 2.62 -19.16 1.29
N THR A 403 1.81 -19.14 2.35
CA THR A 403 1.13 -17.93 2.84
C THR A 403 2.14 -16.90 3.38
N ASP A 404 3.16 -17.34 4.10
CA ASP A 404 4.24 -16.50 4.61
C ASP A 404 5.09 -15.90 3.47
N LEU A 405 5.38 -16.71 2.43
CA LEU A 405 6.07 -16.23 1.24
C LEU A 405 5.26 -15.16 0.52
N ARG A 406 3.95 -15.38 0.33
CA ARG A 406 3.05 -14.39 -0.28
C ARG A 406 3.09 -13.06 0.48
N THR A 407 2.97 -13.12 1.79
CA THR A 407 3.03 -11.94 2.67
C THR A 407 4.37 -11.22 2.51
N SER A 408 5.48 -11.97 2.50
CA SER A 408 6.83 -11.42 2.30
C SER A 408 6.97 -10.72 0.94
N ILE A 409 6.41 -11.28 -0.14
CA ILE A 409 6.41 -10.66 -1.47
C ILE A 409 5.56 -9.39 -1.48
N ASN A 410 4.40 -9.38 -0.80
CA ASN A 410 3.57 -8.18 -0.71
C ASN A 410 4.29 -7.05 0.03
N ASP A 411 4.94 -7.36 1.14
CA ASP A 411 5.73 -6.39 1.89
C ASP A 411 6.90 -5.87 1.06
N TYR A 412 7.56 -6.74 0.29
CA TYR A 412 8.64 -6.36 -0.63
C TYR A 412 8.14 -5.39 -1.71
N ASN A 413 7.05 -5.73 -2.39
CA ASN A 413 6.48 -4.89 -3.45
C ASN A 413 6.00 -3.54 -2.90
N THR A 414 5.43 -3.52 -1.70
CA THR A 414 5.05 -2.28 -1.00
C THR A 414 6.26 -1.39 -0.75
N LEU A 415 7.35 -1.96 -0.21
CA LEU A 415 8.58 -1.22 0.07
C LEU A 415 9.26 -0.74 -1.23
N LYS A 416 9.26 -1.58 -2.28
CA LYS A 416 9.72 -1.23 -3.63
C LYS A 416 8.96 -0.01 -4.15
N ASN A 417 7.63 -0.03 -4.08
CA ASN A 417 6.80 1.08 -4.51
C ASN A 417 7.09 2.35 -3.70
N GLN A 418 7.24 2.27 -2.38
CA GLN A 418 7.60 3.42 -1.54
C GLN A 418 8.96 4.03 -1.88
N ILE A 419 9.93 3.21 -2.30
CA ILE A 419 11.24 3.70 -2.76
C ILE A 419 11.13 4.42 -4.11
N GLN A 420 10.30 3.90 -5.03
CA GLN A 420 10.10 4.49 -6.35
C GLN A 420 9.17 5.72 -6.31
N LYS A 421 8.24 5.75 -5.36
CA LYS A 421 7.16 6.73 -5.20
C LYS A 421 7.10 7.18 -3.74
N PRO A 422 7.96 8.11 -3.29
CA PRO A 422 8.08 8.49 -1.88
C PRO A 422 6.82 9.09 -1.25
N TRP A 423 5.89 9.61 -2.06
CA TRP A 423 4.58 10.06 -1.58
C TRP A 423 3.70 8.93 -1.01
N LEU A 424 4.09 7.67 -1.21
CA LEU A 424 3.48 6.50 -0.56
C LEU A 424 3.99 6.24 0.87
N LEU A 425 4.98 7.00 1.35
CA LEU A 425 5.44 6.97 2.75
C LEU A 425 4.55 7.81 3.70
N SER A 426 3.59 8.54 3.12
CA SER A 426 2.74 9.53 3.79
C SER A 426 1.61 8.92 4.63
#